data_AF-A0A931SB88-F1
#
_entry.id   AF-A0A931SB88-F1
#
_cell.length_a   1.000
_cell.length_b   1.000
_cell.length_c   1.000
_cell.angle_alpha   90.00
_cell.angle_beta   90.00
_cell.angle_gamma   90.00
#
_symmetry.space_group_name_H-M   'P 1'
#
loop_
_entity.id
_entity.type
_entity.pdbx_description
1 polymer ?
#
loop_
_entity_poly.entity_id
_entity_poly.type
_entity_poly.pdbx_seq_one_letter_code
_entity_poly.pdbx_strand_id
1 'polypeptide(L)' 'MKPFVIFLFGPPGSGKSTQAALIAKEFGAVHVDTGDLLRVILDDPARQHDPKIQE' A
#
# COMPACT_ATOMS: atom_id res chain seq x y z
N MET A 1 -13.33 11.14 19.47
CA MET A 1 -13.86 10.70 18.16
C MET A 1 -13.25 9.35 17.81
N LYS A 2 -13.97 8.47 17.12
CA LYS A 2 -13.40 7.20 16.63
C LYS A 2 -12.68 7.44 15.29
N PRO A 3 -11.53 6.79 15.05
CA PRO A 3 -10.89 6.84 13.74
C PRO A 3 -11.79 6.17 12.69
N PHE A 4 -11.76 6.69 11.47
CA PHE A 4 -12.39 6.05 10.31
C PHE A 4 -11.33 5.34 9.48
N VAL A 5 -11.70 4.21 8.88
CA VAL A 5 -10.81 3.39 8.04
C VAL A 5 -11.54 3.07 6.75
N ILE A 6 -10.87 3.24 5.62
CA ILE A 6 -11.41 2.99 4.28
C ILE A 6 -10.56 1.91 3.62
N PHE A 7 -11.22 0.87 3.12
CA PHE A 7 -10.59 -0.15 2.28
C PHE A 7 -11.07 0.02 0.83
N LEU A 8 -10.14 0.13 -0.11
CA LEU A 8 -10.45 0.20 -1.54
C LEU A 8 -10.16 -1.13 -2.21
N PHE A 9 -11.17 -1.72 -2.85
CA PHE A 9 -11.09 -2.97 -3.60
C PHE A 9 -11.31 -2.74 -5.09
N GLY A 10 -10.77 -3.61 -5.93
CA GLY A 10 -10.86 -3.48 -7.39
C GLY A 10 -9.70 -4.18 -8.13
N PRO A 11 -9.83 -4.40 -9.44
CA PRO A 11 -8.85 -5.15 -10.22
C PRO A 11 -7.47 -4.46 -10.28
N PRO A 12 -6.39 -5.18 -10.63
CA PRO A 12 -5.09 -4.57 -10.91
C PRO A 12 -5.23 -3.45 -11.96
N GLY A 13 -4.52 -2.34 -11.77
CA GLY A 13 -4.60 -1.19 -12.69
C GLY A 13 -5.84 -0.30 -12.57
N SER A 14 -6.82 -0.62 -11.69
CA SER A 14 -8.05 0.18 -11.55
C SER A 14 -7.90 1.54 -10.86
N GLY A 15 -6.68 1.96 -10.54
CA GLY A 15 -6.41 3.27 -9.91
C GLY A 15 -6.68 3.36 -8.40
N LYS A 16 -6.76 2.23 -7.67
CA LYS A 16 -7.03 2.22 -6.23
C LYS A 16 -6.05 3.08 -5.43
N SER A 17 -4.76 2.89 -5.62
CA SER A 17 -3.71 3.66 -4.92
C SER A 17 -3.81 5.15 -5.22
N THR A 18 -4.10 5.51 -6.48
CA THR A 18 -4.35 6.89 -6.89
C THR A 18 -5.53 7.49 -6.13
N GLN A 19 -6.66 6.78 -6.06
CA GLN A 19 -7.85 7.26 -5.34
C GLN A 19 -7.64 7.31 -3.82
N ALA A 20 -6.95 6.32 -3.25
CA ALA A 20 -6.60 6.31 -1.83
C ALA A 20 -5.74 7.52 -1.44
N ALA A 21 -4.74 7.88 -2.26
CA ALA A 21 -3.92 9.06 -2.05
C ALA A 21 -4.74 10.37 -2.11
N LEU A 22 -5.69 10.47 -3.05
CA LEU A 22 -6.57 11.64 -3.15
C LEU A 22 -7.52 11.76 -1.95
N ILE A 23 -8.13 10.65 -1.52
CA ILE A 23 -8.98 10.60 -0.33
C ILE A 23 -8.16 10.99 0.91
N ALA A 24 -6.95 10.43 1.07
CA ALA A 24 -6.08 10.76 2.19
C ALA A 24 -5.76 12.26 2.24
N LYS A 25 -5.43 12.85 1.09
CA LYS A 25 -5.17 14.29 0.97
C LYS A 25 -6.40 15.13 1.35
N GLU A 26 -7.58 14.78 0.83
CA GLU A 26 -8.81 15.54 1.04
C GLU A 26 -9.28 15.50 2.50
N PHE A 27 -9.21 14.34 3.14
CA PHE A 27 -9.71 14.14 4.50
C PHE A 27 -8.64 14.23 5.58
N GLY A 28 -7.40 14.60 5.23
CA GLY A 28 -6.25 14.61 6.16
C GLY A 28 -5.97 13.24 6.77
N ALA A 29 -6.26 12.16 6.04
CA ALA A 29 -6.03 10.79 6.49
C ALA A 29 -4.64 10.29 6.07
N VAL A 30 -4.25 9.14 6.61
CA VAL A 30 -3.02 8.45 6.22
C VAL A 30 -3.32 7.50 5.06
N HIS A 31 -2.56 7.62 3.97
CA HIS A 31 -2.58 6.64 2.88
C HIS A 31 -1.67 5.46 3.22
N VAL A 32 -2.22 4.24 3.20
CA VAL A 32 -1.48 3.00 3.37
C VAL A 32 -1.61 2.16 2.10
N ASP A 33 -0.51 1.99 1.36
CA ASP A 33 -0.42 1.10 0.20
C ASP A 33 0.48 -0.10 0.54
N THR A 34 -0.14 -1.26 0.76
CA THR A 34 0.57 -2.50 1.05
C THR A 34 1.37 -3.00 -0.14
N GLY A 35 0.97 -2.69 -1.37
CA GLY A 35 1.69 -3.05 -2.59
C GLY A 35 2.99 -2.27 -2.73
N ASP A 36 2.99 -0.98 -2.38
CA ASP A 36 4.22 -0.16 -2.34
C ASP A 36 5.17 -0.67 -1.25
N LEU A 37 4.66 -0.93 -0.05
CA LEU A 37 5.46 -1.47 1.06
C LEU A 37 6.08 -2.82 0.72
N LEU A 38 5.31 -3.70 0.06
CA LEU A 38 5.82 -4.99 -0.38
C LEU A 38 6.91 -4.81 -1.45
N ARG A 39 6.70 -3.96 -2.46
CA ARG A 39 7.70 -3.67 -3.50
C ARG A 39 9.02 -3.17 -2.92
N VAL A 40 8.97 -2.25 -1.94
CA VAL A 40 10.17 -1.79 -1.21
C VAL A 40 10.92 -2.94 -0.55
N ILE A 41 10.21 -3.91 0.03
CA ILE A 41 10.82 -5.09 0.65
C ILE A 41 11.42 -6.02 -0.41
N LEU A 42 10.73 -6.24 -1.52
CA LEU A 42 11.16 -7.11 -2.62
C LEU A 42 12.38 -6.54 -3.37
N ASP A 43 12.45 -5.23 -3.52
CA ASP A 43 13.53 -4.54 -4.24
C ASP A 43 14.78 -4.31 -3.36
N ASP A 44 14.71 -4.58 -2.06
CA ASP A 44 15.84 -4.40 -1.11
C ASP A 44 16.91 -5.49 -1.31
N PRO A 45 18.12 -5.15 -1.81
CA PRO A 45 19.19 -6.13 -2.06
C PRO A 45 19.62 -6.89 -0.81
N ALA A 46 19.52 -6.28 0.37
CA ALA A 46 19.87 -6.94 1.64
C ALA A 46 18.87 -8.03 2.02
N ARG A 47 17.65 -7.99 1.47
CA ARG A 47 16.56 -8.95 1.73
C ARG A 47 16.33 -9.94 0.59
N GLN A 48 17.05 -9.81 -0.52
CA GLN A 48 16.90 -10.71 -1.67
C GLN A 48 17.14 -12.18 -1.34
N HIS A 49 17.87 -12.50 -0.27
CA HIS A 49 18.15 -13.87 0.18
C HIS A 49 17.30 -14.30 1.40
N ASP A 50 16.33 -13.48 1.83
CA ASP A 50 15.45 -13.85 2.93
C ASP A 50 14.53 -14.99 2.47
N PRO A 51 14.56 -16.17 3.14
CA PRO A 51 13.73 -17.31 2.77
C PRO A 51 12.22 -17.01 2.82
N LYS A 52 11.78 -15.98 3.56
CA LYS A 52 10.37 -15.56 3.62
C LYS A 52 9.91 -14.73 2.41
N ILE A 53 10.85 -14.26 1.59
CA ILE A 53 10.59 -13.41 0.43
C ILE A 53 10.57 -14.22 -0.88
N GLN A 54 11.16 -15.41 -0.87
CA GLN A 54 11.32 -16.28 -2.05
C GLN A 54 10.29 -17.42 -2.14
N GLU A 55 9.38 -17.56 -1.16
CA GLU A 55 8.21 -18.46 -1.21
C GLU A 55 7.00 -17.80 -1.88
#